data_AF-A0A3D9FZE7-F1
#
_entry.id   AF-A0A3D9FZE7-F1
#
_cell.length_a   1.000
_cell.length_b   1.000
_cell.length_c   1.000
_cell.angle_alpha   90.00
_cell.angle_beta   90.00
_cell.angle_gamma   90.00
#
_symmetry.space_group_name_H-M   'P 1'
#
loop_
_entity.id
_entity.type
_entity.pdbx_description
1 polymer ?
#
loop_
_entity_poly.entity_id
_entity_poly.type
_entity_poly.pdbx_seq_one_letter_code
_entity_poly.pdbx_strand_id
1 'polypeptide(L)' 'MDIIAILSGRIILEFLGASVRYLYFNLCTLLNDDDFRTFSGFWSPKVSNKKKDENSELNHMIGVLSFGALIMALIFFNA' A
#
# COMPACT_ATOMS: atom_id res chain seq x y z
N MET A 1 0.78 -1.84 -25.24
CA MET A 1 0.19 -1.36 -23.97
C MET A 1 0.87 -0.04 -23.64
N ASP A 2 0.12 1.05 -23.49
CA ASP A 2 0.67 2.41 -23.31
C ASP A 2 1.53 2.48 -22.02
N ILE A 3 2.71 3.09 -22.10
CA ILE A 3 3.64 3.28 -20.96
C ILE A 3 2.92 3.96 -19.79
N ILE A 4 1.97 4.85 -20.10
CA ILE A 4 1.13 5.54 -19.11
C ILE A 4 0.31 4.55 -18.28
N ALA A 5 -0.24 3.49 -18.90
CA ALA A 5 -1.05 2.49 -18.21
C ALA A 5 -0.22 1.61 -17.27
N ILE A 6 1.02 1.30 -17.65
CA ILE A 6 1.95 0.55 -16.79
C ILE A 6 2.32 1.38 -15.56
N LEU A 7 2.67 2.65 -15.78
CA LEU A 7 3.07 3.55 -14.70
C LEU A 7 1.91 3.85 -13.74
N SER A 8 0.71 4.08 -14.28
CA SER A 8 -0.49 4.32 -13.45
C SER A 8 -0.87 3.09 -12.64
N GLY A 9 -0.82 1.90 -13.23
CA GLY A 9 -1.07 0.64 -12.52
C GLY A 9 -0.10 0.43 -11.35
N ARG A 10 1.19 0.70 -11.57
CA ARG A 10 2.21 0.64 -10.51
C ARG A 10 1.91 1.60 -9.36
N ILE A 11 1.58 2.86 -9.67
CA ILE A 11 1.24 3.88 -8.66
C ILE A 11 0.00 3.49 -7.86
N ILE A 12 -1.03 2.95 -8.53
CA ILE A 12 -2.27 2.50 -7.87
C ILE A 12 -1.98 1.37 -6.89
N LEU A 13 -1.19 0.37 -7.32
CA LEU A 13 -0.81 -0.76 -6.47
C LEU A 13 0.02 -0.31 -5.28
N GLU A 14 1.02 0.53 -5.53
CA GLU A 14 1.79 1.14 -4.46
C GLU A 14 0.85 1.86 -3.48
N PHE A 15 -0.07 2.71 -3.96
CA PHE A 15 -0.96 3.49 -3.09
C PHE A 15 -1.83 2.57 -2.23
N LEU A 16 -2.40 1.52 -2.84
CA LEU A 16 -3.16 0.50 -2.15
C LEU A 16 -2.36 -0.15 -1.03
N GLY A 17 -1.11 -0.56 -1.30
CA GLY A 17 -0.28 -1.19 -0.28
C GLY A 17 0.08 -0.24 0.86
N ALA A 18 0.29 1.05 0.57
CA ALA A 18 0.48 2.05 1.61
C ALA A 18 -0.77 2.27 2.47
N SER A 19 -1.96 2.24 1.87
CA SER A 19 -3.23 2.30 2.60
C SER A 19 -3.40 1.10 3.53
N VAL A 20 -3.09 -0.12 3.06
CA VAL A 20 -3.16 -1.32 3.91
C VAL A 20 -2.17 -1.23 5.06
N ARG A 21 -0.92 -0.83 4.81
CA ARG A 21 0.08 -0.65 5.89
C ARG A 21 -0.32 0.42 6.89
N TYR A 22 -0.87 1.54 6.42
CA TYR A 22 -1.35 2.62 7.26
C TYR A 22 -2.49 2.15 8.18
N LEU A 23 -3.47 1.44 7.61
CA LEU A 23 -4.59 0.88 8.38
C LEU A 23 -4.10 -0.16 9.38
N TYR A 24 -3.27 -1.10 8.94
CA TYR A 24 -2.71 -2.14 9.81
C TYR A 24 -1.95 -1.53 11.00
N PHE A 25 -1.02 -0.61 10.73
CA PHE A 25 -0.21 -0.01 11.78
C PHE A 25 -1.08 0.75 12.78
N ASN A 26 -1.96 1.64 12.31
CA ASN A 26 -2.78 2.45 13.21
C ASN A 26 -3.86 1.62 13.93
N LEU A 27 -4.31 0.51 13.35
CA LEU A 27 -5.19 -0.44 14.05
C LEU A 27 -4.43 -1.17 15.17
N CYS A 28 -3.18 -1.58 14.93
CA CYS A 28 -2.33 -2.12 15.99
C CYS A 28 -2.03 -1.06 17.07
N THR A 29 -1.78 0.19 16.68
CA THR A 29 -1.56 1.31 17.60
C THR A 29 -2.75 1.54 18.53
N LEU A 30 -3.99 1.50 18.00
CA LEU A 30 -5.21 1.57 18.79
C LEU A 30 -5.30 0.51 19.90
N LEU A 31 -4.67 -0.65 19.69
CA LEU A 31 -4.68 -1.75 20.65
C LEU A 31 -3.54 -1.70 21.66
N ASN A 32 -2.52 -0.87 21.44
CA ASN A 32 -1.29 -0.85 22.23
C ASN A 32 -0.97 0.51 22.88
N ASP A 33 -1.88 1.49 22.82
CA ASP A 33 -1.68 2.87 23.32
C ASP A 33 -0.41 3.57 22.78
N ASP A 34 0.00 3.21 21.56
CA ASP A 34 1.15 3.80 20.87
C ASP A 34 0.78 5.11 20.13
N ASP A 35 1.79 5.82 19.62
CA ASP A 35 1.58 7.01 18.78
C ASP A 35 1.09 6.65 17.36
N PHE A 36 0.03 7.32 16.90
CA PHE A 36 -0.45 7.21 15.53
C PHE A 36 0.59 7.70 14.52
N ARG A 37 0.73 6.95 13.42
CA ARG A 37 1.54 7.38 12.28
C ARG A 37 0.66 7.93 11.17
N THR A 38 1.02 9.13 10.69
CA THR A 38 0.36 9.75 9.54
C THR A 38 0.66 8.98 8.25
N PHE A 39 -0.25 9.09 7.27
CA PHE A 39 -0.11 8.43 5.97
C PHE A 39 1.19 8.81 5.26
N SER A 40 1.66 10.05 5.44
CA SER A 40 2.94 10.51 4.89
C SER A 40 4.16 9.75 5.42
N GLY A 41 4.07 9.08 6.56
CA GLY A 41 5.11 8.16 7.04
C GLY A 41 5.25 6.90 6.19
N PHE A 42 4.17 6.47 5.53
CA PHE A 42 4.12 5.30 4.65
C PHE A 42 4.26 5.67 3.17
N TRP A 43 3.77 6.86 2.81
CA TRP A 43 3.76 7.38 1.45
C TRP A 43 4.11 8.86 1.44
N SER A 44 5.36 9.20 1.19
CA SER A 44 5.77 10.60 1.03
C SER A 44 6.75 10.79 -0.11
N PRO A 45 6.56 11.82 -0.94
CA PRO A 45 7.52 12.21 -1.96
C PRO A 45 8.74 12.93 -1.36
N LYS A 46 8.72 13.32 -0.07
CA LYS A 46 9.73 14.18 0.58
C LYS A 46 10.80 13.42 1.39
N VAL A 47 10.88 12.09 1.26
CA VAL A 47 11.84 11.26 2.01
C VAL A 47 13.12 11.07 1.18
N SER A 48 14.25 10.74 1.84
CA SER A 48 15.50 10.41 1.13
C SER A 48 15.28 9.32 0.08
N ASN A 49 16.01 9.40 -1.04
CA ASN A 49 15.81 8.50 -2.19
C ASN A 49 15.82 7.01 -1.78
N LYS A 50 16.77 6.60 -0.93
CA LYS A 50 16.86 5.22 -0.43
C LYS A 50 15.60 4.78 0.33
N LYS A 51 15.13 5.59 1.29
CA LYS A 51 13.96 5.26 2.11
C LYS A 51 12.66 5.35 1.31
N LYS A 52 12.62 6.21 0.30
CA LYS A 52 11.52 6.29 -0.68
C LYS A 52 11.45 5.02 -1.52
N ASP A 53 12.58 4.53 -2.03
CA ASP A 53 12.64 3.32 -2.85
C ASP A 53 12.24 2.09 -2.03
N GLU A 54 12.78 1.93 -0.82
CA GLU A 54 12.41 0.82 0.08
C GLU A 54 10.91 0.84 0.43
N ASN A 55 10.33 2.01 0.73
CA ASN A 55 8.89 2.10 0.98
C ASN A 55 8.07 1.85 -0.29
N SER A 56 8.51 2.33 -1.46
CA SER A 56 7.84 2.12 -2.75
C SER A 56 7.78 0.63 -3.10
N GLU A 57 8.90 -0.09 -2.98
CA GLU A 57 8.93 -1.55 -3.23
C GLU A 57 8.03 -2.32 -2.27
N LEU A 58 8.09 -2.00 -0.98
CA LEU A 58 7.31 -2.70 0.04
C LEU A 58 5.81 -2.39 -0.09
N ASN A 59 5.46 -1.14 -0.40
CA ASN A 59 4.08 -0.74 -0.72
C ASN A 59 3.60 -1.42 -2.00
N HIS A 60 4.42 -1.51 -3.04
CA HIS A 60 4.05 -2.19 -4.28
C HIS A 60 3.73 -3.67 -4.02
N MET A 61 4.61 -4.37 -3.30
CA MET A 61 4.46 -5.78 -2.97
C MET A 61 3.17 -6.04 -2.17
N ILE A 62 2.95 -5.26 -1.10
CA ILE A 62 1.72 -5.39 -0.29
C ILE A 62 0.49 -5.03 -1.11
N GLY A 63 0.59 -4.03 -1.99
CA GLY A 63 -0.46 -3.65 -2.92
C GLY A 63 -0.88 -4.79 -3.83
N VAL A 64 0.07 -5.47 -4.45
CA VAL A 64 -0.18 -6.64 -5.31
C VAL A 64 -0.85 -7.77 -4.53
N LEU A 65 -0.35 -8.09 -3.33
CA LEU A 65 -0.95 -9.14 -2.49
C LEU A 65 -2.38 -8.80 -2.09
N SER A 66 -2.61 -7.56 -1.66
CA SER A 66 -3.92 -7.08 -1.22
C SER A 66 -4.92 -7.02 -2.37
N PHE A 67 -4.48 -6.58 -3.55
CA PHE A 67 -5.29 -6.57 -4.76
C PHE A 67 -5.64 -7.99 -5.21
N GLY A 68 -4.66 -8.91 -5.21
CA GLY A 68 -4.91 -10.32 -5.52
C GLY A 68 -5.92 -10.96 -4.56
N ALA A 69 -5.78 -10.72 -3.26
CA ALA A 69 -6.74 -11.20 -2.26
C ALA A 69 -8.16 -10.63 -2.48
N LEU A 70 -8.27 -9.34 -2.81
CA LEU A 70 -9.54 -8.70 -3.14
C LEU A 70 -10.21 -9.34 -4.37
N ILE A 71 -9.44 -9.57 -5.45
CA ILE A 71 -9.95 -10.23 -6.66
C ILE A 71 -10.41 -11.66 -6.34
N MET A 72 -9.63 -12.43 -5.58
CA MET A 72 -10.03 -13.78 -5.18
C MET A 72 -11.31 -13.77 -4.34
N ALA A 73 -11.44 -12.84 -3.39
CA ALA A 73 -12.66 -12.70 -2.59
C ALA A 73 -13.87 -12.36 -3.47
N LEU A 74 -13.72 -11.43 -4.42
CA LEU A 74 -14.79 -11.08 -5.35
C LEU A 74 -15.25 -12.29 -6.18
N ILE A 75 -14.30 -13.11 -6.64
CA ILE A 75 -14.61 -14.37 -7.34
C ILE A 75 -15.37 -15.32 -6.42
N PHE A 76 -14.87 -15.60 -5.21
CA PHE A 76 -15.50 -16.56 -4.31
C PHE A 76 -16.91 -16.15 -3.85
N PHE A 77 -17.17 -14.86 -3.65
CA PHE A 77 -18.46 -14.38 -3.15
C PHE A 77 -19.46 -14.02 -4.26
N ASN A 78 -19.04 -13.97 -5.54
CA ASN A 78 -19.93 -13.69 -6.68
C ASN A 78 -19.95 -14.82 -7.74
N ALA A 79 -19.24 -15.92 -7.53
CA ALA A 79 -19.33 -17.15 -8.32
C ALA A 79 -20.37 -18.10 -7.73
#